data_AF-A0A836SBU1-F1
#
_entry.id   AF-A0A836SBU1-F1
#
_cell.length_a   1.000
_cell.length_b   1.000
_cell.length_c   1.000
_cell.angle_alpha   90.00
_cell.angle_beta   90.00
_cell.angle_gamma   90.00
#
_symmetry.space_group_name_H-M   'P 1'
#
loop_
_entity.id
_entity.type
_entity.pdbx_description
1 polymer ?
#
loop_
_entity_poly.entity_id
_entity_poly.type
_entity_poly.pdbx_seq_one_letter_code
_entity_poly.pdbx_strand_id
1 'polypeptide(L)'
;MNWYFLVEGKTERRIYPQWISYLMPHLSRINSPGDAQNNNYYLISGGGFPSLLDNHLADSIADINACGNYDWLILALDADFLSISERMKEVYDFITDKNLTLHNCTLEIIVQNRCIETWFLGNQ
;
A
#
# COMPACT_ATOMS: atom_id res chain seq x y z
N MET A 1 -4.98 -15.81 4.96
CA MET A 1 -5.08 -14.34 5.06
C MET A 1 -4.41 -13.71 3.85
N ASN A 2 -5.06 -12.77 3.15
CA ASN A 2 -4.55 -12.17 1.92
C ASN A 2 -4.36 -10.65 2.06
N TRP A 3 -3.23 -10.16 1.58
CA TRP A 3 -2.78 -8.78 1.77
C TRP A 3 -2.60 -8.07 0.42
N TYR A 4 -3.11 -6.86 0.31
CA TYR A 4 -2.91 -5.99 -0.85
C TYR A 4 -1.99 -4.84 -0.45
N PHE A 5 -0.81 -4.74 -1.04
CA PHE A 5 0.13 -3.65 -0.80
C PHE A 5 0.08 -2.65 -1.95
N LEU A 6 -0.28 -1.42 -1.62
CA LEU A 6 -0.12 -0.26 -2.50
C LEU A 6 1.01 0.60 -1.92
N VAL A 7 2.16 0.59 -2.57
CA VAL A 7 3.34 1.35 -2.13
C VAL A 7 3.60 2.54 -3.04
N GLU A 8 4.31 3.55 -2.57
CA GLU A 8 4.60 4.74 -3.38
C GLU A 8 5.58 4.43 -4.51
N GLY A 9 6.76 3.90 -4.17
CA GLY A 9 7.93 3.93 -5.02
C GLY A 9 8.53 2.57 -5.42
N LYS A 10 9.72 2.66 -6.02
CA LYS A 10 10.52 1.50 -6.47
C LYS A 10 11.25 0.84 -5.31
N THR A 11 11.54 1.58 -4.25
CA THR A 11 12.34 1.11 -3.12
C THR A 11 11.56 0.04 -2.37
N GLU A 12 10.33 0.34 -2.00
CA GLU A 12 9.38 -0.54 -1.32
C GLU A 12 9.08 -1.80 -2.14
N ARG A 13 8.95 -1.67 -3.47
CA ARG A 13 8.81 -2.83 -4.37
C ARG A 13 9.97 -3.82 -4.29
N ARG A 14 11.15 -3.37 -3.87
CA ARG A 14 12.34 -4.22 -3.67
C ARG A 14 12.44 -4.71 -2.23
N ILE A 15 12.25 -3.83 -1.25
CA ILE A 15 12.49 -4.15 0.16
C ILE A 15 11.35 -4.92 0.81
N TYR A 16 10.08 -4.58 0.54
CA TYR A 16 8.94 -5.20 1.21
C TYR A 16 8.85 -6.70 0.90
N PRO A 17 9.04 -7.18 -0.36
CA PRO A 17 9.08 -8.61 -0.61
C PRO A 17 10.14 -9.34 0.22
N GLN A 18 11.32 -8.75 0.41
CA GLN A 18 12.38 -9.33 1.23
C GLN A 18 11.96 -9.36 2.70
N TRP A 19 11.50 -8.25 3.25
CA TRP A 19 11.04 -8.16 4.64
C TRP A 19 9.89 -9.12 4.93
N ILE A 20 8.89 -9.20 4.05
CA ILE A 20 7.77 -10.15 4.15
C ILE A 20 8.29 -11.59 4.17
N SER A 21 9.28 -11.92 3.35
CA SER A 21 9.83 -13.29 3.34
C SER A 21 10.47 -13.70 4.67
N TYR A 22 10.98 -12.75 5.45
CA TYR A 22 11.55 -13.01 6.78
C TYR A 22 10.52 -12.89 7.91
N LEU A 23 9.63 -11.90 7.85
CA LEU A 23 8.69 -11.58 8.92
C LEU A 23 7.39 -12.39 8.84
N MET A 24 6.96 -12.75 7.63
CA MET A 24 5.73 -13.49 7.36
C MET A 24 5.99 -14.56 6.28
N PRO A 25 6.87 -15.54 6.55
CA PRO A 25 7.33 -16.53 5.55
C PRO A 25 6.21 -17.41 4.97
N HIS A 26 5.03 -17.43 5.61
CA HIS A 26 3.86 -18.15 5.14
C HIS A 26 3.11 -17.39 4.02
N LEU A 27 3.36 -16.09 3.83
CA LEU A 27 2.76 -15.30 2.75
C LEU A 27 3.54 -15.49 1.44
N SER A 28 2.82 -15.81 0.38
CA SER A 28 3.37 -16.00 -0.97
C SER A 28 2.96 -14.88 -1.92
N ARG A 29 3.88 -14.39 -2.74
CA ARG A 29 3.60 -13.30 -3.67
C ARG A 29 2.77 -13.80 -4.86
N ILE A 30 1.74 -13.06 -5.22
CA ILE A 30 0.98 -13.23 -6.47
C ILE A 30 1.21 -12.04 -7.42
N ASN A 31 0.96 -12.25 -8.71
CA ASN A 31 1.22 -11.26 -9.76
C ASN A 31 -0.03 -10.56 -10.29
N SER A 32 -1.21 -11.08 -9.96
CA SER A 32 -2.51 -10.49 -10.28
C SER A 32 -3.37 -10.47 -9.01
N PRO A 33 -4.19 -9.42 -8.78
CA PRO A 33 -5.03 -9.36 -7.59
C PRO A 33 -6.06 -10.50 -7.54
N GLY A 34 -6.54 -10.95 -8.70
CA GLY A 34 -7.50 -12.07 -8.80
C GLY A 34 -6.94 -13.44 -8.42
N ASP A 35 -5.62 -13.59 -8.29
CA ASP A 35 -4.98 -14.86 -7.94
C ASP A 35 -4.98 -15.15 -6.43
N ALA A 36 -5.49 -14.23 -5.61
CA ALA A 36 -5.54 -14.40 -4.17
C ALA A 36 -6.41 -15.61 -3.77
N GLN A 37 -5.87 -16.49 -2.94
CA GLN A 37 -6.58 -17.64 -2.40
C GLN A 37 -6.39 -17.69 -0.88
N ASN A 38 -5.22 -18.10 -0.43
CA ASN A 38 -4.91 -18.15 0.99
C ASN A 38 -3.42 -17.93 1.22
N ASN A 39 -3.11 -17.05 2.17
CA ASN A 39 -1.74 -16.69 2.55
C ASN A 39 -0.99 -16.13 1.35
N ASN A 40 -1.66 -15.25 0.60
CA ASN A 40 -1.07 -14.55 -0.52
C ASN A 40 -0.87 -13.06 -0.20
N TYR A 41 0.08 -12.44 -0.89
CA TYR A 41 0.12 -10.99 -0.96
C TYR A 41 0.32 -10.52 -2.39
N TYR A 42 -0.40 -9.47 -2.74
CA TYR A 42 -0.22 -8.72 -3.97
C TYR A 42 0.49 -7.40 -3.66
N LEU A 43 1.37 -6.95 -4.55
CA LEU A 43 2.13 -5.71 -4.33
C LEU A 43 2.30 -4.94 -5.63
N ILE A 44 1.80 -3.70 -5.63
CA ILE A 44 1.95 -2.71 -6.70
C ILE A 44 2.49 -1.39 -6.17
N SER A 45 3.09 -0.61 -7.07
CA SER A 45 3.48 0.76 -6.79
C SER A 45 2.55 1.72 -7.52
N GLY A 46 2.18 2.82 -6.86
CA GLY A 46 1.44 3.92 -7.47
C GLY A 46 2.28 4.88 -8.31
N GLY A 47 3.59 4.64 -8.42
CA GLY A 47 4.48 5.45 -9.24
C GLY A 47 4.78 6.84 -8.68
N GLY A 48 4.69 7.01 -7.36
CA GLY A 48 4.91 8.29 -6.68
C GLY A 48 3.61 9.05 -6.35
N PHE A 49 3.76 10.06 -5.50
CA PHE A 49 2.72 11.04 -5.22
C PHE A 49 2.64 12.13 -6.32
N PRO A 50 1.43 12.64 -6.71
CA PRO A 50 0.10 12.35 -6.16
C PRO A 50 -0.62 11.16 -6.81
N SER A 51 -0.05 10.56 -7.87
CA SER A 51 -0.68 9.46 -8.63
C SER A 51 -1.10 8.27 -7.75
N LEU A 52 -0.34 8.01 -6.69
CA LEU A 52 -0.68 7.03 -5.66
C LEU A 52 -2.12 7.18 -5.13
N LEU A 53 -2.53 8.41 -4.80
CA LEU A 53 -3.88 8.69 -4.34
C LEU A 53 -4.85 8.83 -5.51
N ASP A 54 -4.54 9.74 -6.44
CA ASP A 54 -5.48 10.18 -7.47
C ASP A 54 -5.95 9.05 -8.40
N ASN A 55 -5.06 8.11 -8.71
CA ASN A 55 -5.33 7.02 -9.64
C ASN A 55 -5.36 5.67 -8.91
N HIS A 56 -4.29 5.33 -8.19
CA HIS A 56 -4.07 3.95 -7.78
C HIS A 56 -4.83 3.52 -6.53
N LEU A 57 -5.11 4.42 -5.59
CA LEU A 57 -5.86 4.07 -4.38
C LEU A 57 -7.31 3.69 -4.72
N ALA A 58 -7.97 4.48 -5.57
CA ALA A 58 -9.34 4.18 -6.00
C ALA A 58 -9.41 2.86 -6.79
N ASP A 59 -8.50 2.66 -7.74
CA ASP A 59 -8.40 1.42 -8.52
C ASP A 59 -8.12 0.21 -7.61
N SER A 60 -7.21 0.34 -6.63
CA SER A 60 -6.90 -0.74 -5.69
C SER A 60 -8.10 -1.12 -4.82
N ILE A 61 -8.86 -0.12 -4.34
CA ILE A 61 -10.08 -0.37 -3.56
C ILE A 61 -11.13 -1.08 -4.43
N ALA A 62 -11.27 -0.68 -5.71
CA ALA A 62 -12.17 -1.35 -6.65
C ALA A 62 -11.76 -2.81 -6.91
N ASP A 63 -10.46 -3.06 -7.15
CA ASP A 63 -9.91 -4.40 -7.33
C ASP A 63 -10.18 -5.29 -6.11
N ILE A 64 -9.89 -4.78 -4.91
CA ILE A 64 -10.09 -5.50 -3.65
C ILE A 64 -11.56 -5.87 -3.46
N ASN A 65 -12.46 -4.91 -3.67
CA ASN A 65 -13.89 -5.13 -3.54
C ASN A 65 -14.41 -6.12 -4.60
N ALA A 66 -13.86 -6.10 -5.82
CA ALA A 66 -14.21 -7.04 -6.89
C ALA A 66 -13.71 -8.46 -6.60
N CYS A 67 -12.50 -8.62 -6.05
CA CYS A 67 -11.94 -9.92 -5.70
C CYS A 67 -12.60 -10.51 -4.43
N GLY A 68 -12.92 -9.66 -3.45
CA GLY A 68 -13.68 -10.01 -2.24
C GLY A 68 -12.95 -10.93 -1.25
N ASN A 69 -11.66 -11.18 -1.44
CA ASN A 69 -10.87 -12.18 -0.71
C ASN A 69 -9.62 -11.58 -0.05
N TYR A 70 -9.56 -10.26 0.13
CA TYR A 70 -8.48 -9.56 0.82
C TYR A 70 -8.90 -9.14 2.23
N ASP A 71 -8.03 -9.38 3.19
CA ASP A 71 -8.24 -9.01 4.59
C ASP A 71 -7.65 -7.62 4.90
N TRP A 72 -6.56 -7.25 4.21
CA TRP A 72 -5.80 -6.01 4.49
C TRP A 72 -5.42 -5.28 3.20
N LEU A 73 -5.64 -3.97 3.18
CA LEU A 73 -5.01 -3.03 2.27
C LEU A 73 -3.94 -2.26 3.05
N ILE A 74 -2.67 -2.48 2.72
CA ILE A 74 -1.55 -1.72 3.27
C ILE A 74 -1.19 -0.62 2.28
N LEU A 75 -1.47 0.63 2.65
CA LEU A 75 -1.03 1.81 1.91
C LEU A 75 0.27 2.34 2.53
N ALA A 76 1.38 2.23 1.82
CA ALA A 76 2.66 2.78 2.26
C ALA A 76 3.04 3.99 1.39
N LEU A 77 3.35 5.10 2.04
CA LEU A 77 3.70 6.36 1.40
C LEU A 77 4.68 7.19 2.23
N ASP A 78 5.45 8.03 1.55
CA ASP A 78 6.41 8.93 2.18
C ASP A 78 5.69 10.11 2.84
N ALA A 79 6.27 10.65 3.91
CA ALA A 79 5.78 11.90 4.52
C ALA A 79 6.31 13.13 3.79
N ASP A 80 7.48 13.01 3.15
CA ASP A 80 8.29 14.06 2.56
C ASP A 80 8.58 15.20 3.54
N PHE A 81 7.92 16.35 3.30
CA PHE A 81 8.01 17.57 4.09
C PHE A 81 6.89 17.68 5.12
N LEU A 82 5.84 16.85 5.01
CA LEU A 82 4.71 16.83 5.93
C LEU A 82 5.03 16.01 7.17
N SER A 83 4.29 16.28 8.25
CA SER A 83 4.21 15.38 9.39
C SER A 83 3.42 14.12 9.04
N ILE A 84 3.64 13.05 9.82
CA ILE A 84 2.89 11.79 9.71
C ILE A 84 1.37 12.05 9.80
N SER A 85 0.94 12.89 10.74
CA SER A 85 -0.47 13.24 10.93
C SER A 85 -1.07 13.99 9.74
N GLU A 86 -0.32 14.91 9.13
CA GLU A 86 -0.79 15.65 7.96
C GLU A 86 -0.95 14.73 6.75
N ARG A 87 0.01 13.82 6.52
CA ARG A 87 -0.08 12.85 5.42
C ARG A 87 -1.20 11.84 5.64
N MET A 88 -1.41 11.34 6.85
CA MET A 88 -2.57 10.49 7.16
C MET A 88 -3.88 11.22 6.91
N LYS A 89 -3.98 12.50 7.34
CA LYS A 89 -5.17 13.31 7.12
C LYS A 89 -5.47 13.46 5.62
N GLU A 90 -4.46 13.73 4.81
CA GLU A 90 -4.60 13.85 3.35
C GLU A 90 -5.18 12.58 2.71
N VAL A 91 -4.72 11.40 3.14
CA VAL A 91 -5.27 10.12 2.68
C VAL A 91 -6.74 9.98 3.09
N TYR A 92 -7.09 10.26 4.35
CA TYR A 92 -8.47 10.12 4.83
C TYR A 92 -9.42 11.13 4.21
N ASP A 93 -8.97 12.37 4.01
CA ASP A 93 -9.73 13.40 3.29
C ASP A 93 -10.00 12.93 1.86
N PHE A 94 -9.00 12.40 1.15
CA PHE A 94 -9.17 11.87 -0.21
C PHE A 94 -10.19 10.73 -0.27
N ILE A 95 -10.09 9.76 0.65
CA ILE A 95 -11.04 8.63 0.74
C ILE A 95 -12.46 9.14 0.96
N THR A 96 -12.62 10.13 1.85
CA THR A 96 -13.92 10.72 2.20
C THR A 96 -14.49 11.51 1.02
N ASP A 97 -13.70 12.38 0.40
CA ASP A 97 -14.11 13.22 -0.74
C ASP A 97 -14.54 12.38 -1.94
N LYS A 98 -13.86 11.25 -2.17
CA LYS A 98 -14.16 10.32 -3.26
C LYS A 98 -15.20 9.26 -2.88
N ASN A 99 -15.72 9.27 -1.65
CA ASN A 99 -16.64 8.26 -1.11
C ASN A 99 -16.15 6.81 -1.31
N LEU A 100 -14.85 6.57 -1.13
CA LEU A 100 -14.27 5.24 -1.30
C LEU A 100 -14.58 4.39 -0.07
N THR A 101 -15.03 3.15 -0.29
CA THR A 101 -15.41 2.22 0.78
C THR A 101 -14.77 0.86 0.55
N LEU A 102 -14.18 0.29 1.60
CA LEU A 102 -13.75 -1.12 1.65
C LEU A 102 -14.81 -1.93 2.40
N HIS A 103 -15.20 -3.09 1.85
CA HIS A 103 -16.26 -3.89 2.46
C HIS A 103 -15.74 -4.85 3.54
N ASN A 104 -14.93 -5.83 3.14
CA ASN A 104 -14.44 -6.90 4.01
C ASN A 104 -12.93 -6.82 4.21
N CYS A 105 -12.37 -5.61 4.13
CA CYS A 105 -10.94 -5.37 4.11
C CYS A 105 -10.60 -4.17 5.01
N THR A 106 -9.56 -4.32 5.83
CA THR A 106 -9.06 -3.27 6.71
C THR A 106 -7.98 -2.45 6.01
N LEU A 107 -8.11 -1.13 5.99
CA LEU A 107 -7.07 -0.22 5.53
C LEU A 107 -6.09 0.09 6.66
N GLU A 108 -4.81 -0.16 6.41
CA GLU A 108 -3.70 0.26 7.28
C GLU A 108 -2.76 1.18 6.50
N ILE A 109 -2.46 2.34 7.08
CA ILE A 109 -1.62 3.37 6.45
C ILE A 109 -0.26 3.39 7.15
N ILE A 110 0.80 3.17 6.39
CA ILE A 110 2.18 3.27 6.85
C ILE A 110 2.80 4.52 6.24
N VAL A 111 2.95 5.57 7.04
CA VAL A 111 3.65 6.79 6.63
C VAL A 111 5.13 6.68 6.99
N GLN A 112 5.99 6.73 5.98
CA GLN A 112 7.44 6.72 6.13
C GLN A 112 7.93 8.14 6.41
N ASN A 113 8.39 8.42 7.63
CA ASN A 113 8.83 9.77 8.00
C ASN A 113 10.05 10.19 7.16
N ARG A 114 9.96 11.34 6.49
CA ARG A 114 10.77 11.76 5.34
C ARG A 114 10.50 10.90 4.11
N CYS A 115 11.41 10.00 3.76
CA CYS A 115 11.19 9.02 2.70
C CYS A 115 11.90 7.72 3.04
N ILE A 116 11.43 6.61 2.48
CA ILE A 116 12.04 5.30 2.71
C ILE A 116 13.50 5.23 2.25
N GLU A 117 13.89 5.96 1.20
CA GLU A 117 15.27 6.05 0.72
C GLU A 117 16.21 6.60 1.79
N THR A 118 15.73 7.52 2.64
CA THR A 118 16.53 8.11 3.73
C THR A 118 16.99 7.03 4.71
N TRP A 119 16.19 5.98 4.91
CA TRP A 119 16.53 4.87 5.81
C TRP A 119 17.73 4.06 5.30
N PHE A 120 17.93 4.05 3.98
CA PHE A 120 19.05 3.38 3.31
C PHE A 120 20.20 4.33 2.99
N LEU A 121 20.24 5.52 3.62
CA LEU A 121 21.24 6.55 3.39
C LEU A 121 21.29 7.02 1.92
N GLY A 122 20.17 6.92 1.20
CA GLY A 122 20.03 7.28 -0.21
C GLY A 122 19.97 8.78 -0.50
N ASN A 123 20.64 9.61 0.31
CA ASN A 123 20.73 11.05 0.06
C ASN A 123 21.83 11.30 -0.99
N GLN A 124 21.44 11.36 -2.27
CA GLN A 124 22.33 11.70 -3.39
C GLN A 124 22.05 13.11 -3.89
#